data_AF-X1PH14-F1
#
_entry.id   AF-X1PH14-F1
#
_cell.length_a   1.000
_cell.length_b   1.000
_cell.length_c   1.000
_cell.angle_alpha   90.00
_cell.angle_beta   90.00
_cell.angle_gamma   90.00
#
_symmetry.space_group_name_H-M   'P 1'
#
loop_
_entity.id
_entity.type
_entity.pdbx_description
1 polymer ?
#
loop_
_entity_poly.entity_id
_entity_poly.type
_entity_poly.pdbx_seq_one_letter_code
_entity_poly.pdbx_strand_id
1 'polypeptide(L)'
;MEDMEKVKQRIRELREIINYHNYRYYVLDSPEISDAEYDELMRELKQLEAQHPELITPDSPTQRIGAPPVEAFGVVEHPEPLLSLANAFSYGELAAWHKRATNLLEGRRFDLVCESKIDGLAVALTYVDGLLVTGATVTVASGEVVDDDLYVAANSIIIDGTINGDLWAAGNSITVNGVVNGSVMAVGRTVNINGGVGHAVRAGGETITVNGDVSGDVIVGCGQAHITSTAKIGGDLLFGAGNARIDGLVEGDIKGQGGE
;
A
#
# COMPACT_ATOMS: atom_id res chain seq x y z
N MET A 1 -32.48 -34.71 -0.07
CA MET A 1 -31.72 -34.73 -1.35
C MET A 1 -31.87 -33.40 -2.08
N GLU A 2 -33.09 -32.93 -2.30
CA GLU A 2 -33.37 -31.64 -2.96
C GLU A 2 -32.80 -30.42 -2.21
N ASP A 3 -32.74 -30.49 -0.87
CA ASP A 3 -32.18 -29.43 -0.01
C ASP A 3 -30.65 -29.31 -0.12
N MET A 4 -29.95 -30.44 -0.17
CA MET A 4 -28.49 -30.49 -0.31
C MET A 4 -28.04 -29.99 -1.69
N GLU A 5 -28.81 -30.27 -2.75
CA GLU A 5 -28.50 -29.74 -4.08
C GLU A 5 -28.73 -28.22 -4.15
N LYS A 6 -29.73 -27.67 -3.45
CA LYS A 6 -29.90 -26.21 -3.32
C LYS A 6 -28.73 -25.56 -2.58
N VAL A 7 -28.26 -26.18 -1.50
CA VAL A 7 -27.10 -25.69 -0.74
C VAL A 7 -25.84 -25.68 -1.60
N LYS A 8 -25.55 -26.78 -2.32
CA LYS A 8 -24.41 -26.85 -3.25
C LYS A 8 -24.49 -25.78 -4.33
N GLN A 9 -25.68 -25.58 -4.88
CA GLN A 9 -25.91 -24.56 -5.91
C GLN A 9 -25.68 -23.16 -5.35
N ARG A 10 -26.19 -22.84 -4.16
CA ARG A 10 -25.99 -21.55 -3.51
C ARG A 10 -24.51 -21.28 -3.17
N ILE A 11 -23.78 -22.28 -2.68
CA ILE A 11 -22.34 -22.19 -2.44
C ILE A 11 -21.60 -21.86 -3.75
N ARG A 12 -21.96 -22.54 -4.85
CA ARG A 12 -21.33 -22.28 -6.16
C ARG A 12 -21.59 -20.85 -6.64
N GLU A 13 -22.84 -20.38 -6.54
CA GLU A 13 -23.21 -19.01 -6.89
C GLU A 13 -22.47 -17.97 -6.06
N LEU A 14 -22.42 -18.16 -4.73
CA LEU A 14 -21.69 -17.25 -3.84
C LEU A 14 -20.21 -17.19 -4.19
N ARG A 15 -19.58 -18.34 -4.48
CA ARG A 15 -18.17 -18.38 -4.90
C ARG A 15 -17.95 -17.61 -6.20
N GLU A 16 -18.82 -17.79 -7.19
CA GLU A 16 -18.72 -17.06 -8.48
C GLU A 16 -18.89 -15.56 -8.28
N ILE A 17 -19.93 -15.13 -7.55
CA ILE A 17 -20.21 -13.71 -7.27
C ILE A 17 -19.04 -13.07 -6.51
N ILE A 18 -18.57 -13.72 -5.44
CA ILE A 18 -17.47 -13.19 -4.63
C ILE A 18 -16.18 -13.12 -5.45
N ASN A 19 -15.86 -14.13 -6.26
CA ASN A 19 -14.67 -14.10 -7.12
C ASN A 19 -14.77 -13.01 -8.20
N TYR A 20 -15.94 -12.81 -8.77
CA TYR A 20 -16.19 -11.72 -9.71
C TYR A 20 -15.95 -10.36 -9.05
N HIS A 21 -16.50 -10.12 -7.86
CA HIS A 21 -16.27 -8.87 -7.13
C HIS A 21 -14.84 -8.74 -6.61
N ASN A 22 -14.18 -9.82 -6.23
CA ASN A 22 -12.74 -9.82 -5.92
C ASN A 22 -11.92 -9.37 -7.13
N TYR A 23 -12.22 -9.88 -8.33
CA TYR A 23 -11.52 -9.46 -9.54
C TYR A 23 -11.79 -7.99 -9.86
N ARG A 24 -13.05 -7.54 -9.73
CA ARG A 24 -13.42 -6.13 -9.93
C ARG A 24 -12.73 -5.20 -8.94
N TYR A 25 -12.62 -5.62 -7.68
CA TYR A 25 -12.00 -4.85 -6.61
C TYR A 25 -10.46 -4.86 -6.70
N TYR A 26 -9.85 -6.05 -6.73
CA TYR A 26 -8.39 -6.18 -6.63
C TYR A 26 -7.64 -6.09 -7.97
N VAL A 27 -8.29 -6.34 -9.11
CA VAL A 27 -7.61 -6.36 -10.42
C VAL A 27 -8.05 -5.22 -11.32
N LEU A 28 -9.34 -4.90 -11.35
CA LEU A 28 -9.87 -3.84 -12.21
C LEU A 28 -10.07 -2.49 -11.52
N ASP A 29 -9.88 -2.43 -10.19
CA ASP A 29 -10.13 -1.24 -9.36
C ASP A 29 -11.46 -0.53 -9.69
N SER A 30 -12.50 -1.34 -9.90
CA SER A 30 -13.83 -0.89 -10.32
C SER A 30 -14.91 -1.70 -9.59
N PRO A 31 -15.02 -1.55 -8.26
CA PRO A 31 -16.00 -2.28 -7.47
C PRO A 31 -17.43 -1.90 -7.86
N GLU A 32 -18.31 -2.90 -7.94
CA GLU A 32 -19.73 -2.71 -8.27
C GLU A 32 -20.64 -2.79 -7.05
N ILE A 33 -20.13 -3.33 -5.95
CA ILE A 33 -20.85 -3.48 -4.69
C ILE A 33 -20.03 -2.83 -3.58
N SER A 34 -20.73 -2.34 -2.56
CA SER A 34 -20.10 -1.82 -1.35
C SER A 34 -19.44 -2.93 -0.52
N ASP A 35 -18.50 -2.55 0.33
CA ASP A 35 -17.86 -3.48 1.27
C ASP A 35 -18.88 -4.19 2.17
N ALA A 36 -19.97 -3.52 2.54
CA ALA A 36 -21.03 -4.10 3.36
C ALA A 36 -21.77 -5.23 2.61
N GLU A 37 -22.09 -5.02 1.33
CA GLU A 37 -22.71 -6.05 0.49
C GLU A 37 -21.76 -7.23 0.24
N TYR A 38 -20.48 -6.94 0.03
CA TYR A 38 -19.45 -7.98 -0.08
C TYR A 38 -19.35 -8.81 1.22
N ASP A 39 -19.31 -8.14 2.36
CA ASP A 39 -19.23 -8.79 3.67
C ASP A 39 -20.44 -9.67 3.97
N GLU A 40 -21.64 -9.27 3.52
CA GLU A 40 -22.84 -10.10 3.62
C GLU A 40 -22.71 -11.40 2.81
N LEU A 41 -22.26 -11.30 1.56
CA LEU A 41 -22.02 -12.47 0.69
C LEU A 41 -20.97 -13.41 1.30
N MET A 42 -19.85 -12.85 1.78
CA MET A 42 -18.78 -13.61 2.40
C MET A 42 -19.23 -14.29 3.70
N ARG A 43 -20.08 -13.61 4.49
CA ARG A 43 -20.65 -14.16 5.73
C ARG A 43 -21.61 -15.30 5.46
N GLU A 44 -22.45 -15.18 4.43
CA GLU A 44 -23.35 -16.23 3.99
C GLU A 44 -22.55 -17.47 3.55
N LEU A 45 -21.53 -17.29 2.71
CA LEU A 45 -20.68 -18.39 2.25
C LEU A 45 -19.99 -19.10 3.42
N LYS A 46 -19.41 -18.33 4.36
CA LYS A 46 -18.78 -18.88 5.57
C LYS A 46 -19.77 -19.67 6.43
N GLN A 47 -21.01 -19.21 6.57
CA GLN A 47 -22.03 -19.96 7.32
C GLN A 47 -22.38 -21.28 6.65
N LEU A 48 -22.59 -21.28 5.34
CA LEU A 48 -22.94 -22.49 4.60
C LEU A 48 -21.80 -23.51 4.62
N GLU A 49 -20.56 -23.06 4.45
CA GLU A 49 -19.38 -23.93 4.53
C GLU A 49 -19.11 -24.47 5.94
N ALA A 50 -19.41 -23.68 6.99
CA ALA A 50 -19.32 -24.16 8.36
C ALA A 50 -20.38 -25.23 8.68
N GLN A 51 -21.57 -25.13 8.09
CA GLN A 51 -22.64 -26.12 8.23
C GLN A 51 -22.40 -27.38 7.38
N HIS A 52 -21.65 -27.24 6.28
CA HIS A 52 -21.33 -28.31 5.33
C HIS A 52 -19.83 -28.39 5.02
N PRO A 53 -18.99 -28.82 6.00
CA PRO A 53 -17.54 -28.87 5.83
C PRO A 53 -17.07 -29.72 4.64
N GLU A 54 -17.86 -30.73 4.24
CA GLU A 54 -17.61 -31.60 3.09
C GLU A 54 -17.65 -30.86 1.73
N LEU A 55 -18.21 -29.65 1.69
CA LEU A 55 -18.32 -28.83 0.49
C LEU A 55 -17.21 -27.77 0.38
N ILE A 56 -16.35 -27.64 1.40
CA ILE A 56 -15.21 -26.71 1.37
C ILE A 56 -14.18 -27.20 0.35
N THR A 57 -13.72 -26.29 -0.50
CA THR A 57 -12.67 -26.56 -1.49
C THR A 57 -11.49 -25.61 -1.28
N PRO A 58 -10.24 -26.01 -1.61
CA PRO A 58 -9.05 -25.17 -1.43
C PRO A 58 -9.06 -23.86 -2.24
N ASP A 59 -9.90 -23.78 -3.27
CA ASP A 59 -10.11 -22.61 -4.12
C ASP A 59 -11.28 -21.73 -3.69
N SER A 60 -11.98 -22.08 -2.61
CA SER A 60 -13.05 -21.25 -2.06
C SER A 60 -12.51 -19.89 -1.59
N PRO A 61 -13.22 -18.77 -1.84
CA PRO A 61 -12.83 -17.45 -1.35
C PRO A 61 -12.66 -17.36 0.17
N THR A 62 -13.29 -18.26 0.94
CA THR A 62 -13.13 -18.30 2.40
C THR A 62 -11.78 -18.86 2.86
N GLN A 63 -11.06 -19.55 1.97
CA GLN A 63 -9.77 -20.18 2.22
C GLN A 63 -8.60 -19.35 1.67
N ARG A 64 -8.87 -18.21 1.03
CA ARG A 64 -7.87 -17.35 0.38
C ARG A 64 -7.95 -15.93 0.93
N ILE A 65 -6.84 -15.20 0.85
CA ILE A 65 -6.76 -13.78 1.21
C ILE A 65 -6.48 -13.01 -0.09
N GLY A 66 -7.36 -12.08 -0.45
CA GLY A 66 -7.23 -11.23 -1.64
C GLY A 66 -7.36 -11.97 -2.97
N ALA A 67 -6.90 -11.33 -4.05
CA ALA A 67 -6.81 -11.92 -5.39
C ALA A 67 -5.43 -12.54 -5.65
N PRO A 68 -5.30 -13.45 -6.63
CA PRO A 68 -3.99 -13.94 -7.09
C PRO A 68 -3.11 -12.76 -7.51
N PRO A 69 -1.79 -12.81 -7.23
CA PRO A 69 -0.88 -11.78 -7.70
C PRO A 69 -0.89 -11.68 -9.22
N VAL A 70 -0.83 -10.45 -9.74
CA VAL A 70 -0.68 -10.19 -11.18
C VAL A 70 0.62 -10.85 -11.66
N GLU A 71 0.57 -11.66 -12.73
CA GLU A 71 1.72 -12.44 -13.26
C GLU A 71 2.97 -11.59 -13.59
N ALA A 72 2.85 -10.27 -13.65
CA ALA A 72 3.94 -9.32 -13.83
C ALA A 72 4.92 -9.24 -12.64
N PHE A 73 4.54 -9.76 -11.46
CA PHE A 73 5.37 -9.77 -10.27
C PHE A 73 5.75 -11.19 -9.86
N GLY A 74 7.03 -11.42 -9.58
CA GLY A 74 7.49 -12.69 -9.04
C GLY A 74 6.81 -12.99 -7.69
N VAL A 75 6.36 -14.24 -7.49
CA VAL A 75 5.79 -14.67 -6.21
C VAL A 75 6.91 -14.89 -5.21
N VAL A 76 6.82 -14.24 -4.06
CA VAL A 76 7.73 -14.46 -2.92
C VAL A 76 6.96 -15.25 -1.86
N GLU A 77 7.48 -16.42 -1.48
CA GLU A 77 6.97 -17.12 -0.31
C GLU A 77 7.42 -16.40 0.97
N HIS A 78 6.46 -16.07 1.84
CA HIS A 78 6.79 -15.55 3.16
C HIS A 78 7.37 -16.68 4.03
N PRO A 79 8.42 -16.42 4.82
CA PRO A 79 8.98 -17.42 5.73
C PRO A 79 7.98 -17.85 6.81
N GLU A 80 7.06 -16.95 7.17
CA GLU A 80 5.93 -17.22 8.06
C GLU A 80 4.62 -16.72 7.42
N PRO A 81 3.47 -17.38 7.64
CA PRO A 81 2.20 -16.95 7.08
C PRO A 81 1.79 -15.56 7.59
N LEU A 82 1.41 -14.66 6.68
CA LEU A 82 0.72 -13.43 7.05
C LEU A 82 -0.75 -13.74 7.35
N LEU A 83 -1.22 -13.34 8.53
CA LEU A 83 -2.58 -13.57 8.98
C LEU A 83 -3.45 -12.34 8.70
N SER A 84 -4.74 -12.57 8.49
CA SER A 84 -5.76 -11.52 8.54
C SER A 84 -6.42 -11.46 9.91
N LEU A 85 -7.07 -10.34 10.21
CA LEU A 85 -7.87 -10.17 11.41
C LEU A 85 -9.34 -10.46 11.10
N ALA A 86 -10.03 -11.11 12.03
CA ALA A 86 -11.49 -11.23 12.00
C ALA A 86 -12.14 -9.92 12.46
N ASN A 87 -13.23 -9.54 11.80
CA ASN A 87 -13.95 -8.29 12.11
C ASN A 87 -15.03 -8.50 13.18
N ALA A 88 -15.38 -7.41 13.88
CA ALA A 88 -16.56 -7.30 14.73
C ALA A 88 -17.22 -5.94 14.46
N PHE A 89 -18.50 -5.94 14.12
CA PHE A 89 -19.26 -4.74 13.74
C PHE A 89 -20.21 -4.26 14.84
N SER A 90 -20.28 -5.01 15.94
CA SER A 90 -21.08 -4.63 17.10
C SER A 90 -20.39 -4.98 18.40
N TYR A 91 -20.79 -4.29 19.47
CA TYR A 91 -20.32 -4.59 20.81
C TYR A 91 -20.66 -6.03 21.25
N GLY A 92 -21.80 -6.56 20.80
CA GLY A 92 -22.22 -7.93 21.09
C GLY A 92 -21.28 -8.97 20.48
N GLU A 93 -20.84 -8.76 19.24
CA GLU A 93 -19.87 -9.62 18.55
C GLU A 93 -18.50 -9.59 19.23
N LEU A 94 -18.03 -8.39 19.59
CA LEU A 94 -16.78 -8.21 20.32
C LEU A 94 -16.82 -8.89 21.69
N ALA A 95 -17.92 -8.75 22.43
CA ALA A 95 -18.11 -9.41 23.73
C ALA A 95 -18.16 -10.95 23.59
N ALA A 96 -18.78 -11.46 22.53
CA ALA A 96 -18.81 -12.88 22.23
C ALA A 96 -17.42 -13.42 21.90
N TRP A 97 -16.62 -12.68 21.11
CA TRP A 97 -15.21 -13.01 20.87
C TRP A 97 -14.41 -13.01 22.17
N HIS A 98 -14.53 -11.98 22.99
CA HIS A 98 -13.84 -11.89 24.28
C HIS A 98 -14.17 -13.10 25.17
N LYS A 99 -15.45 -13.47 25.27
CA LYS A 99 -15.88 -14.66 26.02
C LYS A 99 -15.24 -15.95 25.50
N ARG A 100 -15.14 -16.13 24.17
CA ARG A 100 -14.45 -17.29 23.58
C ARG A 100 -12.97 -17.30 23.97
N ALA A 101 -12.28 -16.16 23.87
CA ALA A 101 -10.88 -16.03 24.27
C ALA A 101 -10.68 -16.32 25.78
N THR A 102 -11.55 -15.78 26.65
CA THR A 102 -11.51 -16.05 28.09
C THR A 102 -11.72 -17.52 28.42
N ASN A 103 -12.64 -18.20 27.73
CA ASN A 103 -12.88 -19.63 27.92
C ASN A 103 -11.66 -20.47 27.50
N LEU A 104 -10.99 -20.13 26.41
CA LEU A 104 -9.75 -20.78 25.97
C LEU A 104 -8.61 -20.63 26.98
N LEU A 105 -8.64 -19.55 27.78
CA LEU A 105 -7.68 -19.29 28.83
C LEU A 105 -8.12 -19.79 30.21
N GLU A 106 -9.17 -20.61 30.27
CA GLU A 106 -9.74 -21.19 31.50
C GLU A 106 -10.20 -20.13 32.51
N GLY A 107 -10.75 -19.01 32.01
CA GLY A 107 -11.27 -17.94 32.86
C GLY A 107 -10.21 -16.98 33.39
N ARG A 108 -8.94 -17.15 33.02
CA ARG A 108 -7.88 -16.19 33.37
C ARG A 108 -8.13 -14.84 32.69
N ARG A 109 -7.85 -13.77 33.44
CA ARG A 109 -7.85 -12.41 32.90
C ARG A 109 -6.60 -12.18 32.06
N PHE A 110 -6.73 -11.37 31.03
CA PHE A 110 -5.65 -10.94 30.15
C PHE A 110 -5.87 -9.48 29.78
N ASP A 111 -4.77 -8.78 29.50
CA ASP A 111 -4.81 -7.40 29.01
C ASP A 111 -4.90 -7.40 27.48
N LEU A 112 -5.48 -6.33 26.93
CA LEU A 112 -5.59 -6.10 25.49
C LEU A 112 -4.79 -4.86 25.10
N VAL A 113 -4.07 -4.96 23.99
CA VAL A 113 -3.50 -3.79 23.31
C VAL A 113 -4.51 -3.36 22.24
N CYS A 114 -4.92 -2.09 22.29
CA CYS A 114 -5.83 -1.51 21.32
C CYS A 114 -5.04 -0.58 20.41
N GLU A 115 -5.06 -0.87 19.12
CA GLU A 115 -4.39 -0.09 18.07
C GLU A 115 -5.44 0.43 17.09
N SER A 116 -5.22 1.62 16.53
CA SER A 116 -6.03 2.10 15.42
C SER A 116 -5.80 1.21 14.21
N LYS A 117 -6.88 0.71 13.59
CA LYS A 117 -6.77 -0.01 12.31
C LYS A 117 -6.34 1.00 11.24
N ILE A 118 -5.11 0.87 10.76
CA ILE A 118 -4.63 1.62 9.59
C ILE A 118 -5.24 0.97 8.36
N ASP A 119 -5.89 1.77 7.52
CA ASP A 119 -6.48 1.32 6.27
C ASP A 119 -5.48 1.52 5.13
N GLY A 120 -4.91 0.42 4.65
CA GLY A 120 -3.81 0.44 3.70
C GLY A 120 -3.33 -0.98 3.38
N LEU A 121 -2.12 -1.09 2.83
CA LEU A 121 -1.53 -2.37 2.44
C LEU A 121 -0.66 -2.96 3.56
N ALA A 122 -0.80 -4.27 3.83
CA ALA A 122 0.14 -5.00 4.66
C ALA A 122 1.44 -5.26 3.87
N VAL A 123 2.58 -4.86 4.43
CA VAL A 123 3.92 -5.07 3.84
C VAL A 123 4.75 -5.95 4.75
N ALA A 124 5.44 -6.94 4.18
CA ALA A 124 6.43 -7.75 4.89
C ALA A 124 7.83 -7.51 4.32
N LEU A 125 8.75 -7.10 5.20
CA LEU A 125 10.15 -6.81 4.87
C LEU A 125 11.06 -7.85 5.53
N THR A 126 11.95 -8.46 4.75
CA THR A 126 12.91 -9.45 5.27
C THR A 126 14.31 -8.85 5.34
N TYR A 127 14.93 -8.86 6.52
CA TYR A 127 16.31 -8.42 6.72
C TYR A 127 17.23 -9.61 7.05
N VAL A 128 18.41 -9.66 6.44
CA VAL A 128 19.49 -10.63 6.75
C VAL A 128 20.74 -9.83 7.12
N ASP A 129 21.32 -10.12 8.29
CA ASP A 129 22.48 -9.39 8.83
C ASP A 129 22.27 -7.86 8.90
N GLY A 130 21.02 -7.43 9.12
CA GLY A 130 20.64 -6.02 9.16
C GLY A 130 20.43 -5.37 7.78
N LEU A 131 20.56 -6.12 6.68
CA LEU A 131 20.34 -5.67 5.31
C LEU A 131 18.99 -6.15 4.78
N LEU A 132 18.23 -5.29 4.11
CA LEU A 132 16.95 -5.65 3.49
C LEU A 132 17.17 -6.56 2.26
N VAL A 133 16.57 -7.75 2.24
CA VAL A 133 16.73 -8.79 1.21
C VAL A 133 15.44 -9.07 0.43
N THR A 134 14.26 -8.95 1.05
CA THR A 134 12.96 -9.24 0.40
C THR A 134 11.90 -8.20 0.80
N GLY A 135 11.09 -7.75 -0.18
CA GLY A 135 10.34 -6.47 -0.15
C GLY A 135 10.80 -5.51 -1.28
N ALA A 136 11.17 -6.09 -2.42
CA ALA A 136 12.21 -5.55 -3.31
C ALA A 136 11.77 -4.35 -4.16
N THR A 137 10.53 -4.34 -4.65
CA THR A 137 10.00 -3.27 -5.50
C THR A 137 8.52 -3.07 -5.25
N VAL A 138 8.10 -1.83 -4.97
CA VAL A 138 6.70 -1.40 -5.07
C VAL A 138 6.56 -0.53 -6.32
N THR A 139 5.57 -0.83 -7.14
CA THR A 139 5.27 -0.04 -8.34
C THR A 139 3.82 0.40 -8.32
N VAL A 140 3.57 1.69 -8.55
CA VAL A 140 2.26 2.20 -9.00
C VAL A 140 2.37 2.36 -10.50
N ALA A 141 1.73 1.48 -11.26
CA ALA A 141 1.95 1.38 -12.70
C ALA A 141 1.33 2.55 -13.46
N SER A 142 1.82 2.80 -14.68
CA SER A 142 1.24 3.81 -15.56
C SER A 142 -0.26 3.54 -15.80
N GLY A 143 -1.10 4.53 -15.51
CA GLY A 143 -2.56 4.42 -15.63
C GLY A 143 -3.26 3.97 -14.35
N GLU A 144 -2.52 3.51 -13.33
CA GLU A 144 -3.07 3.30 -11.99
C GLU A 144 -3.21 4.63 -11.26
N VAL A 145 -4.24 4.73 -10.43
CA VAL A 145 -4.51 5.91 -9.60
C VAL A 145 -4.65 5.46 -8.16
N VAL A 146 -3.81 5.98 -7.27
CA VAL A 146 -4.05 5.91 -5.83
C VAL A 146 -4.88 7.14 -5.47
N ASP A 147 -6.17 6.91 -5.21
CA ASP A 147 -7.14 7.98 -4.90
C ASP A 147 -7.10 8.42 -3.42
N ASP A 148 -5.90 8.48 -2.84
CA ASP A 148 -5.61 8.96 -1.48
C ASP A 148 -4.08 9.19 -1.33
N ASP A 149 -3.61 9.42 -0.11
CA ASP A 149 -2.20 9.39 0.28
C ASP A 149 -1.60 7.98 0.11
N LEU A 150 -0.32 7.90 -0.28
CA LEU A 150 0.44 6.65 -0.35
C LEU A 150 1.60 6.64 0.65
N TYR A 151 1.57 5.68 1.58
CA TYR A 151 2.66 5.40 2.51
C TYR A 151 3.35 4.09 2.11
N VAL A 152 4.62 4.16 1.74
CA VAL A 152 5.34 3.01 1.17
C VAL A 152 6.78 2.91 1.69
N ALA A 153 7.15 1.69 2.09
CA ALA A 153 8.52 1.34 2.42
C ALA A 153 8.95 0.06 1.68
N ALA A 154 9.97 0.16 0.82
CA ALA A 154 10.48 -0.94 0.00
C ALA A 154 11.92 -0.67 -0.45
N ASN A 155 12.65 -1.68 -0.94
CA ASN A 155 14.00 -1.44 -1.45
C ASN A 155 13.97 -0.54 -2.71
N SER A 156 13.07 -0.79 -3.64
CA SER A 156 12.82 0.03 -4.82
C SER A 156 11.36 0.50 -4.82
N ILE A 157 11.11 1.77 -5.12
CA ILE A 157 9.77 2.34 -5.22
C ILE A 157 9.69 3.06 -6.56
N ILE A 158 8.72 2.70 -7.40
CA ILE A 158 8.53 3.26 -8.73
C ILE A 158 7.09 3.74 -8.86
N ILE A 159 6.89 5.04 -9.01
CA ILE A 159 5.56 5.65 -9.18
C ILE A 159 5.45 6.11 -10.63
N ASP A 160 4.89 5.28 -11.50
CA ASP A 160 4.60 5.61 -12.90
C ASP A 160 3.17 6.14 -13.10
N GLY A 161 2.25 5.77 -12.20
CA GLY A 161 0.86 6.23 -12.18
C GLY A 161 0.63 7.52 -11.40
N THR A 162 -0.60 7.76 -10.98
CA THR A 162 -1.00 9.00 -10.29
C THR A 162 -1.29 8.74 -8.82
N ILE A 163 -0.80 9.63 -7.95
CA ILE A 163 -1.21 9.69 -6.54
C ILE A 163 -2.02 10.98 -6.35
N ASN A 164 -3.29 10.87 -5.93
CA ASN A 164 -4.14 12.04 -5.73
C ASN A 164 -3.86 12.77 -4.40
N GLY A 165 -3.32 12.07 -3.40
CA GLY A 165 -2.84 12.64 -2.14
C GLY A 165 -1.33 12.88 -2.10
N ASP A 166 -0.78 12.82 -0.88
CA ASP A 166 0.64 12.91 -0.58
C ASP A 166 1.35 11.55 -0.74
N LEU A 167 2.64 11.56 -1.12
CA LEU A 167 3.50 10.38 -1.16
C LEU A 167 4.52 10.41 -0.02
N TRP A 168 4.50 9.39 0.84
CA TRP A 168 5.49 9.13 1.87
C TRP A 168 6.28 7.87 1.53
N ALA A 169 7.53 8.03 1.10
CA ALA A 169 8.36 6.95 0.56
C ALA A 169 9.68 6.79 1.32
N ALA A 170 9.96 5.56 1.77
CA ALA A 170 11.25 5.20 2.37
C ALA A 170 11.84 3.97 1.67
N GLY A 171 13.04 4.10 1.11
CA GLY A 171 13.65 2.99 0.35
C GLY A 171 15.10 3.21 -0.03
N ASN A 172 15.70 2.25 -0.75
CA ASN A 172 17.05 2.45 -1.30
C ASN A 172 17.00 3.28 -2.59
N SER A 173 16.06 2.96 -3.48
CA SER A 173 15.80 3.70 -4.73
C SER A 173 14.35 4.12 -4.80
N ILE A 174 14.09 5.41 -5.02
CA ILE A 174 12.75 5.97 -5.17
C ILE A 174 12.72 6.74 -6.49
N THR A 175 11.79 6.38 -7.38
CA THR A 175 11.60 7.05 -8.67
C THR A 175 10.13 7.41 -8.85
N VAL A 176 9.84 8.70 -9.01
CA VAL A 176 8.50 9.22 -9.26
C VAL A 176 8.44 9.72 -10.70
N ASN A 177 7.93 8.92 -11.62
CA ASN A 177 7.75 9.26 -13.04
C ASN A 177 6.38 9.86 -13.33
N GLY A 178 5.35 9.39 -12.64
CA GLY A 178 3.98 9.87 -12.74
C GLY A 178 3.70 11.09 -11.85
N VAL A 179 2.43 11.43 -11.70
CA VAL A 179 2.01 12.68 -11.03
C VAL A 179 1.67 12.41 -9.57
N VAL A 180 2.16 13.27 -8.68
CA VAL A 180 1.70 13.33 -7.28
C VAL A 180 1.00 14.67 -7.10
N ASN A 181 -0.32 14.65 -6.94
CA ASN A 181 -1.10 15.89 -6.80
C ASN A 181 -0.86 16.58 -5.46
N GLY A 182 -0.45 15.84 -4.43
CA GLY A 182 0.00 16.37 -3.15
C GLY A 182 1.50 16.68 -3.07
N SER A 183 2.08 16.45 -1.90
CA SER A 183 3.50 16.58 -1.59
C SER A 183 4.23 15.24 -1.69
N VAL A 184 5.54 15.27 -1.93
CA VAL A 184 6.41 14.10 -1.81
C VAL A 184 7.33 14.25 -0.61
N MET A 185 7.27 13.31 0.32
CA MET A 185 8.23 13.10 1.40
C MET A 185 9.00 11.81 1.11
N ALA A 186 10.30 11.92 0.79
CA ALA A 186 11.09 10.78 0.35
C ALA A 186 12.44 10.68 1.06
N VAL A 187 12.77 9.51 1.60
CA VAL A 187 14.10 9.23 2.15
C VAL A 187 14.67 7.98 1.50
N GLY A 188 15.83 8.11 0.85
CA GLY A 188 16.52 6.97 0.28
C GLY A 188 17.92 7.28 -0.22
N ARG A 189 18.67 6.27 -0.65
CA ARG A 189 20.00 6.50 -1.21
C ARG A 189 19.90 7.32 -2.50
N THR A 190 18.94 6.98 -3.36
CA THR A 190 18.66 7.73 -4.59
C THR A 190 17.18 8.07 -4.66
N VAL A 191 16.86 9.35 -4.87
CA VAL A 191 15.49 9.82 -5.09
C VAL A 191 15.45 10.62 -6.40
N ASN A 192 14.61 10.18 -7.34
CA ASN A 192 14.40 10.84 -8.61
C ASN A 192 12.94 11.29 -8.72
N ILE A 193 12.73 12.60 -8.86
CA ILE A 193 11.41 13.20 -9.07
C ILE A 193 11.34 13.65 -10.54
N ASN A 194 10.77 12.79 -11.39
CA ASN A 194 10.68 13.00 -12.84
C ASN A 194 9.32 13.55 -13.27
N GLY A 195 8.24 13.13 -12.61
CA GLY A 195 6.90 13.63 -12.84
C GLY A 195 6.56 14.86 -12.01
N GLY A 196 5.38 15.42 -12.26
CA GLY A 196 4.91 16.64 -11.61
C GLY A 196 4.49 16.41 -10.16
N VAL A 197 4.82 17.36 -9.28
CA VAL A 197 4.39 17.41 -7.89
C VAL A 197 3.55 18.67 -7.67
N GLY A 198 2.29 18.46 -7.25
CA GLY A 198 1.31 19.53 -7.11
C GLY A 198 1.57 20.46 -5.93
N HIS A 199 2.25 19.98 -4.88
CA HIS A 199 2.66 20.78 -3.74
C HIS A 199 4.19 20.80 -3.58
N ALA A 200 4.73 20.32 -2.46
CA ALA A 200 6.14 20.45 -2.11
C ALA A 200 6.89 19.11 -2.20
N VAL A 201 8.21 19.17 -2.41
CA VAL A 201 9.11 18.01 -2.28
C VAL A 201 10.00 18.20 -1.06
N ARG A 202 10.06 17.18 -0.20
CA ARG A 202 10.99 17.07 0.92
C ARG A 202 11.75 15.76 0.77
N ALA A 203 13.04 15.82 0.47
CA ALA A 203 13.82 14.62 0.19
C ALA A 203 15.18 14.57 0.88
N GLY A 204 15.58 13.38 1.33
CA GLY A 204 16.87 13.13 1.98
C GLY A 204 17.58 11.91 1.42
N GLY A 205 18.90 11.98 1.20
CA GLY A 205 19.62 10.87 0.59
C GLY A 205 21.08 11.08 0.20
N GLU A 206 21.64 10.16 -0.59
CA GLU A 206 22.97 10.34 -1.19
C GLU A 206 22.86 11.19 -2.45
N THR A 207 21.92 10.85 -3.34
CA THR A 207 21.64 11.58 -4.57
C THR A 207 20.16 11.91 -4.69
N ILE A 208 19.84 13.19 -4.87
CA ILE A 208 18.49 13.66 -5.13
C ILE A 208 18.48 14.38 -6.47
N THR A 209 17.62 13.92 -7.38
CA THR A 209 17.43 14.53 -8.70
C THR A 209 15.98 14.98 -8.84
N VAL A 210 15.78 16.24 -9.23
CA VAL A 210 14.46 16.79 -9.59
C VAL A 210 14.52 17.20 -11.06
N ASN A 211 13.72 16.51 -11.88
CA ASN A 211 13.53 16.77 -13.30
C ASN A 211 12.15 17.33 -13.62
N GLY A 212 11.13 16.92 -12.85
CA GLY A 212 9.74 17.33 -13.04
C GLY A 212 9.42 18.65 -12.36
N ASP A 213 8.27 19.22 -12.74
CA ASP A 213 7.77 20.47 -12.16
C ASP A 213 7.26 20.25 -10.73
N VAL A 214 7.64 21.14 -9.81
CA VAL A 214 7.17 21.17 -8.43
C VAL A 214 6.48 22.52 -8.22
N SER A 215 5.18 22.51 -7.95
CA SER A 215 4.43 23.78 -7.86
C SER A 215 4.74 24.57 -6.59
N GLY A 216 5.15 23.88 -5.52
CA GLY A 216 5.55 24.48 -4.25
C GLY A 216 7.07 24.44 -4.00
N ASP A 217 7.44 24.36 -2.73
CA ASP A 217 8.84 24.39 -2.30
C ASP A 217 9.55 23.04 -2.52
N VAL A 218 10.87 23.10 -2.72
CA VAL A 218 11.76 21.93 -2.71
C VAL A 218 12.75 22.07 -1.55
N ILE A 219 12.76 21.08 -0.66
CA ILE A 219 13.70 21.00 0.46
C ILE A 219 14.48 19.70 0.35
N VAL A 220 15.81 19.78 0.16
CA VAL A 220 16.66 18.59 0.01
C VAL A 220 17.86 18.57 0.94
N GLY A 221 18.13 17.42 1.54
CA GLY A 221 19.33 17.17 2.35
C GLY A 221 20.10 15.96 1.83
N CYS A 222 21.24 16.16 1.16
CA CYS A 222 21.90 15.04 0.48
C CYS A 222 23.40 15.16 0.24
N GLY A 223 24.01 14.12 -0.32
CA GLY A 223 25.38 14.18 -0.82
C GLY A 223 25.48 14.99 -2.12
N GLN A 224 24.56 14.75 -3.05
CA GLN A 224 24.52 15.34 -4.39
C GLN A 224 23.07 15.78 -4.70
N ALA A 225 22.85 17.07 -4.91
CA ALA A 225 21.58 17.63 -5.34
C ALA A 225 21.66 18.03 -6.82
N HIS A 226 20.72 17.55 -7.63
CA HIS A 226 20.61 17.88 -9.04
C HIS A 226 19.20 18.40 -9.37
N ILE A 227 19.06 19.70 -9.54
CA ILE A 227 17.84 20.30 -10.09
C ILE A 227 18.11 20.56 -11.57
N THR A 228 17.52 19.76 -12.45
CA THR A 228 17.92 19.76 -13.86
C THR A 228 17.23 20.87 -14.64
N SER A 229 17.73 21.17 -15.86
CA SER A 229 17.21 22.26 -16.69
C SER A 229 15.76 22.08 -17.14
N THR A 230 15.18 20.89 -16.98
CA THR A 230 13.76 20.63 -17.28
C THR A 230 12.85 20.92 -16.10
N ALA A 231 13.38 21.01 -14.89
CA ALA A 231 12.58 21.24 -13.70
C ALA A 231 12.19 22.71 -13.57
N LYS A 232 10.92 22.95 -13.23
CA LYS A 232 10.43 24.23 -12.71
C LYS A 232 9.96 24.08 -11.27
N ILE A 233 10.55 24.87 -10.36
CA ILE A 233 10.13 24.99 -8.96
C ILE A 233 9.36 26.30 -8.81
N GLY A 234 8.07 26.22 -8.46
CA GLY A 234 7.21 27.38 -8.26
C GLY A 234 7.43 28.10 -6.92
N GLY A 235 7.93 27.39 -5.91
CA GLY A 235 8.27 27.94 -4.60
C GLY A 235 9.77 28.19 -4.38
N ASP A 236 10.17 28.14 -3.12
CA ASP A 236 11.56 28.26 -2.69
C ASP A 236 12.33 26.94 -2.89
N LEU A 237 13.63 27.02 -3.15
CA LEU A 237 14.56 25.90 -3.10
C LEU A 237 15.44 26.04 -1.85
N LEU A 238 15.27 25.12 -0.90
CA LEU A 238 16.15 24.94 0.25
C LEU A 238 17.02 23.68 0.07
N PHE A 239 18.34 23.81 0.20
CA PHE A 239 19.22 22.64 0.12
C PHE A 239 20.38 22.63 1.12
N GLY A 240 20.68 21.45 1.65
CA GLY A 240 21.96 21.14 2.30
C GLY A 240 22.60 19.98 1.55
N ALA A 241 23.65 20.24 0.78
CA ALA A 241 24.26 19.25 -0.10
C ALA A 241 25.79 19.20 0.01
N GLY A 242 26.40 18.06 -0.30
CA GLY A 242 27.85 17.96 -0.53
C GLY A 242 28.27 18.65 -1.84
N ASN A 243 27.49 18.45 -2.91
CA ASN A 243 27.56 19.20 -4.18
C ASN A 243 26.12 19.51 -4.59
N ALA A 244 25.87 20.71 -5.11
CA ALA A 244 24.58 21.09 -5.66
C ALA A 244 24.72 21.67 -7.06
N ARG A 245 24.03 21.06 -8.02
CA ARG A 245 23.89 21.57 -9.38
C ARG A 245 22.45 21.96 -9.64
N ILE A 246 22.24 23.25 -9.91
CA ILE A 246 20.92 23.85 -10.08
C ILE A 246 20.87 24.51 -11.46
N ASP A 247 20.38 23.77 -12.44
CA ASP A 247 20.21 24.21 -13.82
C ASP A 247 18.74 24.58 -14.14
N GLY A 248 17.79 24.15 -13.30
CA GLY A 248 16.35 24.38 -13.47
C GLY A 248 15.89 25.77 -13.06
N LEU A 249 14.65 26.12 -13.45
CA LEU A 249 14.02 27.37 -13.07
C LEU A 249 13.50 27.28 -11.64
N VAL A 250 13.87 28.23 -10.78
CA VAL A 250 13.28 28.45 -9.46
C VAL A 250 12.62 29.82 -9.46
N GLU A 251 11.31 29.87 -9.25
CA GLU A 251 10.55 31.13 -9.21
C GLU A 251 10.70 31.86 -7.87
N GLY A 252 10.89 31.11 -6.78
CA GLY A 252 11.17 31.64 -5.43
C GLY A 252 12.64 31.86 -5.13
N ASP A 253 12.96 31.93 -3.83
CA ASP A 253 14.33 32.09 -3.35
C ASP A 253 15.10 30.77 -3.40
N ILE A 254 16.41 30.86 -3.67
CA ILE A 254 17.34 29.74 -3.52
C ILE A 254 18.18 29.99 -2.25
N LYS A 255 18.08 29.09 -1.27
CA LYS A 255 18.84 29.16 0.00
C LYS A 255 19.47 27.81 0.28
N GLY A 256 20.78 27.75 0.48
CA GLY A 256 21.40 26.48 0.82
C GLY A 256 22.89 26.54 1.07
N GLN A 257 23.43 25.41 1.51
CA GLN A 257 24.85 25.18 1.71
C GLN A 257 25.26 23.97 0.88
N GLY A 258 26.26 24.16 0.01
CA GLY A 258 26.84 23.17 -0.88
C GLY A 258 28.36 23.23 -0.84
N GLY A 259 29.06 22.10 -1.01
CA GLY A 259 30.42 22.11 -1.55
C GLY A 259 30.41 22.35 -3.07
N GLU A 260 31.58 22.52 -3.67
CA GLU A 260 31.75 22.64 -5.14
C GLU A 260 30.97 21.57 -5.90
#